data_AF-A0A8C5L475-F1
#
_entry.id   AF-A0A8C5L475-F1
#
_cell.length_a   1.000
_cell.length_b   1.000
_cell.length_c   1.000
_cell.angle_alpha   90.00
_cell.angle_beta   90.00
_cell.angle_gamma   90.00
#
_symmetry.space_group_name_H-M   'P 1'
#
loop_
_entity.id
_entity.type
_entity.pdbx_description
1 polymer ?
#
loop_
_entity_poly.entity_id
_entity_poly.type
_entity_poly.pdbx_seq_one_letter_code
_entity_poly.pdbx_strand_id
1 'polypeptide(L)'
;MNGARRLLDFEFWNIRIYMVRWEWDPSLNSENSFMYNSYTINILPEGKNILVDKPNDQSSRWSSESNYPPQYLILKLERPAIVQNITFGKYEKTHVCNLKKFKVFGGMNEENMTELLSSGLKNDYNKETFTLKHKIDEQMFPCRFIKIVPLLSWGPSFNFSIWYVELSGIDDPDVVQPCLNWYSKYREQEAIRLCLKHFRQHNYTEAFESLQKKTKIALEHPMLTDMHDKLVLKGDFDACEELIEKAVNGTKLR
;
A
#
# COMPACT_ATOMS: atom_id res chain seq x y z
N MET A 1 21.46 14.10 43.25
CA MET A 1 20.40 13.08 43.10
C MET A 1 19.40 13.55 42.05
N ASN A 2 19.06 12.63 41.14
CA ASN A 2 17.98 12.65 40.14
C ASN A 2 18.09 13.62 38.95
N GLY A 3 18.79 13.16 37.91
CA GLY A 3 18.52 13.54 36.52
C GLY A 3 17.49 12.58 35.90
N ALA A 4 16.43 13.12 35.32
CA ALA A 4 15.42 12.36 34.58
C ALA A 4 15.89 12.16 33.13
N ARG A 5 16.21 10.92 32.74
CA ARG A 5 16.31 10.51 31.34
C ARG A 5 14.93 10.00 30.90
N ARG A 6 14.40 10.61 29.84
CA ARG A 6 13.23 10.12 29.09
C ARG A 6 13.62 8.81 28.40
N LEU A 7 12.94 7.73 28.78
CA LEU A 7 12.88 6.49 28.01
C LEU A 7 11.97 6.71 26.80
N LEU A 8 12.52 6.55 25.61
CA LEU A 8 11.74 6.34 24.39
C LEU A 8 11.70 4.83 24.20
N ASP A 9 10.60 4.21 24.64
CA ASP A 9 10.31 2.81 24.34
C ASP A 9 9.93 2.71 22.86
N PHE A 10 10.80 2.08 22.08
CA PHE A 10 10.48 1.57 20.75
C PHE A 10 10.36 0.05 20.85
N GLU A 11 9.14 -0.43 21.04
CA GLU A 11 8.83 -1.86 20.96
C GLU A 11 8.88 -2.32 19.50
N PHE A 12 9.88 -3.14 19.17
CA PHE A 12 9.87 -4.06 18.04
C PHE A 12 9.59 -5.47 18.58
N TRP A 13 8.82 -6.25 17.81
CA TRP A 13 8.43 -7.66 17.98
C TRP A 13 7.17 -7.95 18.80
N ASN A 14 6.05 -8.10 18.09
CA ASN A 14 4.99 -9.04 18.48
C ASN A 14 4.39 -9.68 17.22
N ILE A 15 5.00 -10.76 16.74
CA ILE A 15 4.33 -11.72 15.84
C ILE A 15 3.57 -12.69 16.74
N ARG A 16 2.24 -12.57 16.80
CA ARG A 16 1.36 -13.66 17.25
C ARG A 16 0.86 -14.40 16.02
N ILE A 17 1.31 -15.65 15.86
CA ILE A 17 0.72 -16.59 14.90
C ILE A 17 -0.58 -17.12 15.53
N TYR A 18 -1.72 -16.76 14.94
CA TYR A 18 -2.96 -17.50 15.16
C TYR A 18 -3.20 -18.37 13.93
N MET A 19 -2.91 -19.67 14.05
CA MET A 19 -3.43 -20.67 13.11
C MET A 19 -4.89 -20.94 13.48
N VAL A 20 -5.82 -20.53 12.62
CA VAL A 20 -7.18 -21.10 12.63
C VAL A 20 -7.38 -21.83 11.31
N ARG A 21 -7.38 -23.16 11.40
CA ARG A 21 -7.69 -24.08 10.30
C ARG A 21 -9.22 -24.14 10.21
N TRP A 22 -9.77 -23.75 9.07
CA TRP A 22 -11.16 -24.06 8.73
C TRP A 22 -11.15 -25.07 7.59
N GLU A 23 -11.68 -26.27 7.85
CA GLU A 23 -12.01 -27.24 6.80
C GLU A 23 -13.23 -26.73 6.04
N TRP A 24 -13.17 -26.80 4.70
CA TRP A 24 -14.25 -26.36 3.81
C TRP A 24 -15.04 -27.58 3.31
N ASP A 25 -16.36 -27.56 3.54
CA ASP A 25 -17.34 -28.53 3.03
C ASP A 25 -17.68 -28.18 1.57
N PRO A 26 -17.51 -29.13 0.61
CA PRO A 26 -17.70 -28.85 -0.81
C PRO A 26 -19.14 -28.94 -1.32
N SER A 27 -20.16 -28.95 -0.44
CA SER A 27 -21.55 -28.97 -0.88
C SER A 27 -22.22 -27.60 -0.69
N LEU A 28 -22.23 -26.76 -1.73
CA LEU A 28 -23.38 -25.91 -2.10
C LEU A 28 -23.15 -25.17 -3.44
N ASN A 29 -24.19 -25.22 -4.25
CA ASN A 29 -24.20 -25.14 -5.70
C ASN A 29 -23.93 -23.78 -6.33
N SER A 30 -23.43 -23.91 -7.56
CA SER A 30 -23.58 -23.07 -8.74
C SER A 30 -24.89 -22.27 -8.85
N GLU A 31 -24.75 -21.01 -9.27
CA GLU A 31 -25.60 -20.43 -10.32
C GLU A 31 -24.89 -19.24 -10.97
N ASN A 32 -24.67 -19.34 -12.28
CA ASN A 32 -24.11 -18.30 -13.14
C ASN A 32 -25.15 -17.19 -13.38
N SER A 33 -24.73 -15.93 -13.35
CA SER A 33 -25.42 -14.87 -14.09
C SER A 33 -24.41 -13.91 -14.70
N PHE A 34 -24.68 -13.54 -15.95
CA PHE A 34 -23.78 -12.88 -16.90
C PHE A 34 -23.90 -11.34 -16.86
N MET A 35 -22.75 -10.68 -17.10
CA MET A 35 -22.48 -9.48 -17.95
C MET A 35 -21.90 -8.18 -17.34
N TYR A 36 -20.90 -7.69 -18.09
CA TYR A 36 -20.12 -6.43 -18.11
C TYR A 36 -18.88 -6.33 -17.19
N ASN A 37 -17.69 -6.37 -17.81
CA ASN A 37 -16.31 -6.04 -17.35
C ASN A 37 -16.15 -5.54 -15.90
N SER A 38 -16.53 -6.37 -14.92
CA SER A 38 -16.41 -6.07 -13.50
C SER A 38 -15.82 -7.31 -12.81
N TYR A 39 -14.61 -7.14 -12.30
CA TYR A 39 -13.83 -8.19 -11.65
C TYR A 39 -14.60 -8.78 -10.47
N THR A 40 -14.73 -10.10 -10.35
CA THR A 40 -15.38 -10.65 -9.14
C THR A 40 -14.42 -10.57 -7.95
N ILE A 41 -14.88 -9.89 -6.90
CA ILE A 41 -14.07 -9.59 -5.72
C ILE A 41 -14.50 -10.54 -4.61
N ASN A 42 -13.55 -11.28 -4.04
CA ASN A 42 -13.81 -12.03 -2.82
C ASN A 42 -13.74 -11.07 -1.61
N ILE A 43 -14.88 -10.80 -1.00
CA ILE A 43 -15.04 -9.94 0.18
C ILE A 43 -15.80 -10.73 1.25
N LEU A 44 -15.52 -10.47 2.53
CA LEU A 44 -16.35 -10.95 3.64
C LEU A 44 -17.84 -10.62 3.40
N PRO A 45 -18.79 -11.45 3.89
CA PRO A 45 -20.22 -11.30 3.59
C PRO A 45 -20.77 -9.89 3.82
N GLU A 46 -20.30 -9.19 4.85
CA GLU A 46 -20.70 -7.83 5.23
C GLU A 46 -20.22 -6.74 4.24
N GLY A 47 -19.22 -7.06 3.40
CA GLY A 47 -18.68 -6.16 2.38
C GLY A 47 -19.22 -6.42 0.98
N LYS A 48 -20.06 -7.44 0.76
CA LYS A 48 -20.64 -7.77 -0.56
C LYS A 48 -21.49 -6.65 -1.14
N ASN A 49 -22.05 -5.79 -0.29
CA ASN A 49 -22.91 -4.68 -0.72
C ASN A 49 -22.19 -3.70 -1.65
N ILE A 50 -20.85 -3.57 -1.56
CA ILE A 50 -20.10 -2.66 -2.44
C ILE A 50 -20.01 -3.15 -3.89
N LEU A 51 -20.42 -4.40 -4.17
CA LEU A 51 -20.36 -4.99 -5.51
C LEU A 51 -21.56 -4.58 -6.37
N VAL A 52 -22.61 -4.02 -5.75
CA VAL A 52 -23.87 -3.72 -6.43
C VAL A 52 -24.16 -2.23 -6.33
N ASP A 53 -24.25 -1.57 -7.48
CA ASP A 53 -24.58 -0.14 -7.53
C ASP A 53 -26.09 0.09 -7.44
N LYS A 54 -26.58 0.26 -6.20
CA LYS A 54 -27.99 0.54 -5.90
C LYS A 54 -28.13 1.85 -5.11
N PRO A 55 -28.06 3.02 -5.79
CA PRO A 55 -28.14 4.33 -5.12
C PRO A 55 -29.48 4.55 -4.39
N ASN A 56 -30.55 3.86 -4.80
CA ASN A 56 -31.89 4.00 -4.21
C ASN A 56 -32.10 3.10 -2.97
N ASP A 57 -31.11 2.30 -2.59
CA ASP A 57 -31.18 1.38 -1.45
C ASP A 57 -30.19 1.81 -0.36
N GLN A 58 -30.70 2.37 0.74
CA GLN A 58 -29.86 2.85 1.86
C GLN A 58 -29.05 1.73 2.54
N SER A 59 -29.49 0.48 2.41
CA SER A 59 -28.82 -0.69 2.98
C SER A 59 -27.70 -1.24 2.07
N SER A 60 -27.67 -0.85 0.79
CA SER A 60 -26.66 -1.26 -0.19
C SER A 60 -25.34 -0.52 0.01
N ARG A 61 -24.72 -0.75 1.17
CA ARG A 61 -23.40 -0.23 1.53
C ARG A 61 -22.68 -1.17 2.47
N TRP A 62 -21.37 -1.11 2.45
CA TRP A 62 -20.57 -1.50 3.59
C TRP A 62 -20.58 -0.36 4.61
N SER A 63 -20.65 -0.69 5.90
CA SER A 63 -20.42 0.28 6.98
C SER A 63 -19.43 -0.29 7.98
N SER A 64 -18.50 0.54 8.46
CA SER A 64 -17.64 0.14 9.57
C SER A 64 -18.43 0.03 10.87
N GLU A 65 -17.97 -0.80 11.81
CA GLU A 65 -18.58 -0.92 13.13
C GLU A 65 -18.35 0.34 13.98
N SER A 66 -17.18 0.97 13.83
CA SER A 66 -16.82 2.23 14.46
C SER A 66 -16.03 3.14 13.52
N ASN A 67 -15.75 4.36 13.95
CA ASN A 67 -14.82 5.28 13.28
C ASN A 67 -13.39 5.23 13.85
N TYR A 68 -13.12 4.32 14.81
CA TYR A 68 -11.78 4.15 15.38
C TYR A 68 -10.88 3.38 14.41
N PRO A 69 -9.68 3.89 14.07
CA PRO A 69 -8.75 3.19 13.21
C PRO A 69 -8.15 1.94 13.90
N PRO A 70 -7.72 0.91 13.13
CA PRO A 70 -7.78 0.82 11.68
C PRO A 70 -9.13 0.26 11.19
N GLN A 71 -9.76 0.95 10.23
CA GLN A 71 -10.90 0.44 9.45
C GLN A 71 -10.46 0.27 8.01
N TYR A 72 -10.79 -0.86 7.38
CA TYR A 72 -10.43 -1.09 5.98
C TYR A 72 -11.23 -2.22 5.34
N LEU A 73 -11.26 -2.22 4.01
CA LEU A 73 -11.68 -3.35 3.19
C LEU A 73 -10.49 -3.83 2.36
N ILE A 74 -10.31 -5.14 2.27
CA ILE A 74 -9.37 -5.77 1.32
C ILE A 74 -10.19 -6.47 0.25
N LEU A 75 -9.92 -6.11 -1.00
CA LEU A 75 -10.55 -6.60 -2.21
C LEU A 75 -9.53 -7.51 -2.91
N LYS A 76 -9.83 -8.80 -3.00
CA LYS A 76 -9.01 -9.75 -3.76
C LYS A 76 -9.56 -9.92 -5.16
N LEU A 77 -8.76 -9.54 -6.17
CA LEU A 77 -9.12 -9.71 -7.57
C LEU A 77 -9.11 -11.20 -7.95
N GLU A 78 -9.87 -11.59 -8.98
CA GLU A 78 -9.85 -12.96 -9.52
C GLU A 78 -8.50 -13.32 -10.15
N ARG A 79 -7.86 -12.35 -10.78
CA ARG A 79 -6.56 -12.45 -11.45
C ARG A 79 -5.74 -11.19 -11.15
N PRO A 80 -4.41 -11.25 -11.17
CA PRO A 80 -3.58 -10.04 -11.09
C PRO A 80 -3.91 -9.10 -12.26
N ALA A 81 -3.94 -7.80 -12.00
CA ALA A 81 -4.22 -6.79 -13.02
C ALA A 81 -3.44 -5.51 -12.74
N ILE A 82 -3.18 -4.72 -13.78
CA ILE A 82 -2.71 -3.34 -13.64
C ILE A 82 -3.94 -2.48 -13.31
N VAL A 83 -4.17 -2.22 -12.03
CA VAL A 83 -5.36 -1.48 -11.59
C VAL A 83 -5.13 0.01 -11.79
N GLN A 84 -5.82 0.60 -12.76
CA GLN A 84 -5.58 1.99 -13.19
C GLN A 84 -6.54 2.96 -12.53
N ASN A 85 -7.79 2.56 -12.28
CA ASN A 85 -8.77 3.44 -11.65
C ASN A 85 -9.61 2.70 -10.61
N ILE A 86 -10.13 3.49 -9.68
CA ILE A 86 -11.18 3.09 -8.73
C ILE A 86 -12.34 4.06 -8.86
N THR A 87 -13.55 3.53 -8.94
CA THR A 87 -14.80 4.30 -8.96
C THR A 87 -15.59 4.02 -7.71
N PHE A 88 -16.08 5.09 -7.08
CA PHE A 88 -16.97 5.02 -5.93
C PHE A 88 -18.37 5.45 -6.35
N GLY A 89 -19.35 4.56 -6.16
CA GLY A 89 -20.75 4.93 -6.23
C GLY A 89 -21.22 5.63 -4.96
N LYS A 90 -22.45 6.15 -5.00
CA LYS A 90 -23.04 6.97 -3.94
C LYS A 90 -24.48 6.57 -3.70
N TYR A 91 -25.01 7.01 -2.55
CA TYR A 91 -26.45 7.03 -2.29
C TYR A 91 -27.14 8.13 -3.11
N GLU A 92 -28.43 7.99 -3.39
CA GLU A 92 -29.25 8.98 -4.14
C GLU A 92 -29.28 10.38 -3.49
N LYS A 93 -28.91 10.49 -2.22
CA LYS A 93 -28.84 11.74 -1.44
C LYS A 93 -27.48 11.88 -0.77
N THR A 94 -27.17 13.11 -0.34
CA THR A 94 -25.98 13.37 0.49
C THR A 94 -26.04 12.53 1.78
N HIS A 95 -24.88 12.06 2.25
CA HIS A 95 -24.83 11.16 3.40
C HIS A 95 -23.62 11.42 4.29
N VAL A 96 -23.86 11.55 5.60
CA VAL A 96 -22.82 11.89 6.60
C VAL A 96 -21.70 10.84 6.69
N CYS A 97 -21.99 9.58 6.41
CA CYS A 97 -21.01 8.49 6.38
C CYS A 97 -20.10 8.47 5.13
N ASN A 98 -20.32 9.35 4.16
CA ASN A 98 -19.46 9.42 2.96
C ASN A 98 -18.00 9.71 3.34
N LEU A 99 -17.07 9.13 2.59
CA LEU A 99 -15.64 9.22 2.88
C LEU A 99 -15.07 10.59 2.48
N LYS A 100 -15.04 11.54 3.41
CA LYS A 100 -14.35 12.83 3.23
C LYS A 100 -12.86 12.66 2.98
N LYS A 101 -12.24 11.63 3.57
CA LYS A 101 -10.84 11.28 3.33
C LYS A 101 -10.67 9.76 3.36
N PHE A 102 -9.91 9.24 2.40
CA PHE A 102 -9.56 7.82 2.31
C PHE A 102 -8.21 7.63 1.63
N LYS A 103 -7.64 6.45 1.81
CA LYS A 103 -6.49 5.97 1.06
C LYS A 103 -6.81 4.65 0.37
N VAL A 104 -6.13 4.40 -0.74
CA VAL A 104 -6.15 3.13 -1.45
C VAL A 104 -4.73 2.61 -1.50
N PHE A 105 -4.55 1.36 -1.10
CA PHE A 105 -3.31 0.61 -1.22
C PHE A 105 -3.51 -0.58 -2.14
N GLY A 106 -2.44 -1.08 -2.72
CA GLY A 106 -2.50 -2.32 -3.50
C GLY A 106 -1.17 -3.03 -3.56
N GLY A 107 -1.25 -4.33 -3.83
CA GLY A 107 -0.08 -5.18 -3.95
C GLY A 107 -0.43 -6.58 -4.42
N MET A 108 0.62 -7.39 -4.61
CA MET A 108 0.49 -8.82 -4.92
C MET A 108 0.18 -9.68 -3.68
N ASN A 109 0.39 -9.12 -2.49
CA ASN A 109 0.20 -9.76 -1.18
C ASN A 109 -0.51 -8.78 -0.24
N GLU A 110 -1.03 -9.26 0.89
CA GLU A 110 -1.82 -8.44 1.82
C GLU A 110 -0.96 -7.58 2.76
N GLU A 111 0.27 -7.99 3.04
CA GLU A 111 1.11 -7.40 4.09
C GLU A 111 1.93 -6.19 3.59
N ASN A 112 2.40 -6.23 2.34
CA ASN A 112 3.35 -5.27 1.78
C ASN A 112 2.74 -4.49 0.61
N MET A 113 1.62 -3.80 0.88
CA MET A 113 0.93 -2.99 -0.13
C MET A 113 1.57 -1.60 -0.30
N THR A 114 1.53 -1.07 -1.52
CA THR A 114 1.96 0.28 -1.86
C THR A 114 0.77 1.24 -1.84
N GLU A 115 0.94 2.47 -1.34
CA GLU A 115 -0.09 3.51 -1.43
C GLU A 115 -0.30 3.91 -2.90
N LEU A 116 -1.53 3.75 -3.40
CA LEU A 116 -1.91 4.04 -4.77
C LEU A 116 -2.64 5.38 -4.93
N LEU A 117 -3.36 5.80 -3.88
CA LEU A 117 -4.15 7.03 -3.87
C LEU A 117 -4.37 7.51 -2.43
N SER A 118 -4.33 8.82 -2.23
CA SER A 118 -4.84 9.49 -1.03
C SER A 118 -5.74 10.64 -1.47
N SER A 119 -7.04 10.53 -1.20
CA SER A 119 -8.05 11.45 -1.72
C SER A 119 -9.28 11.55 -0.79
N GLY A 120 -10.37 12.13 -1.28
CA GLY A 120 -11.65 12.28 -0.58
C GLY A 120 -12.81 12.34 -1.59
N LEU A 121 -13.98 11.88 -1.17
CA LEU A 121 -15.22 11.96 -1.94
C LEU A 121 -15.95 13.28 -1.65
N LYS A 122 -16.57 13.86 -2.68
CA LYS A 122 -17.57 14.91 -2.50
C LYS A 122 -18.79 14.33 -1.80
N ASN A 123 -19.43 15.16 -0.97
CA ASN A 123 -20.67 14.76 -0.32
C ASN A 123 -21.89 15.06 -1.20
N ASP A 124 -21.96 14.36 -2.32
CA ASP A 124 -23.05 14.40 -3.30
C ASP A 124 -23.44 12.97 -3.72
N TYR A 125 -24.34 12.87 -4.69
CA TYR A 125 -24.85 11.61 -5.25
C TYR A 125 -24.15 11.21 -6.56
N ASN A 126 -23.10 11.94 -6.98
CA ASN A 126 -22.41 11.68 -8.23
C ASN A 126 -21.33 10.63 -8.02
N LYS A 127 -21.26 9.63 -8.92
CA LYS A 127 -20.15 8.67 -8.92
C LYS A 127 -18.83 9.40 -9.19
N GLU A 128 -17.76 8.97 -8.53
CA GLU A 128 -16.44 9.58 -8.68
C GLU A 128 -15.39 8.52 -9.02
N THR A 129 -14.62 8.77 -10.08
CA THR A 129 -13.53 7.90 -10.54
C THR A 129 -12.19 8.58 -10.30
N PHE A 130 -11.24 7.84 -9.74
CA PHE A 130 -9.90 8.31 -9.44
C PHE A 130 -8.86 7.42 -10.11
N THR A 131 -7.86 8.04 -10.73
CA THR A 131 -6.68 7.32 -11.22
C THR A 131 -5.79 6.91 -10.06
N LEU A 132 -5.41 5.64 -10.05
CA LEU A 132 -4.49 5.03 -9.10
C LEU A 132 -3.06 5.09 -9.63
N LYS A 133 -2.08 5.22 -8.74
CA LYS A 133 -0.69 4.97 -9.08
C LYS A 133 -0.55 3.50 -9.51
N HIS A 134 -0.15 3.29 -10.75
CA HIS A 134 0.01 1.96 -11.35
C HIS A 134 1.35 1.81 -12.08
N LYS A 135 2.26 2.77 -11.89
CA LYS A 135 3.63 2.77 -12.44
C LYS A 135 4.66 3.08 -11.35
N ILE A 136 5.84 2.50 -11.50
CA ILE A 136 7.06 2.87 -10.80
C ILE A 136 8.02 3.29 -11.91
N ASP A 137 8.45 4.55 -11.86
CA ASP A 137 9.05 5.24 -13.00
C ASP A 137 8.11 5.11 -14.22
N GLU A 138 8.55 4.48 -15.31
CA GLU A 138 7.72 4.24 -16.50
C GLU A 138 7.12 2.82 -16.60
N GLN A 139 7.49 1.94 -15.67
CA GLN A 139 7.09 0.54 -15.73
C GLN A 139 5.83 0.27 -14.90
N MET A 140 4.84 -0.37 -15.53
CA MET A 140 3.60 -0.75 -14.85
C MET A 140 3.82 -1.91 -13.88
N PHE A 141 3.08 -1.91 -12.76
CA PHE A 141 3.09 -3.00 -11.79
C PHE A 141 1.66 -3.53 -11.52
N PRO A 142 1.50 -4.85 -11.37
CA PRO A 142 0.20 -5.45 -11.09
C PRO A 142 -0.13 -5.48 -9.60
N CYS A 143 -1.43 -5.53 -9.31
CA CYS A 143 -1.99 -5.81 -8.00
C CYS A 143 -2.87 -7.05 -8.06
N ARG A 144 -2.86 -7.83 -6.98
CA ARG A 144 -3.82 -8.91 -6.72
C ARG A 144 -4.82 -8.53 -5.62
N PHE A 145 -4.41 -7.63 -4.75
CA PHE A 145 -5.19 -7.11 -3.64
C PHE A 145 -5.24 -5.59 -3.70
N ILE A 146 -6.41 -5.03 -3.41
CA ILE A 146 -6.65 -3.60 -3.23
C ILE A 146 -7.23 -3.38 -1.84
N LYS A 147 -6.62 -2.50 -1.05
CA LYS A 147 -7.07 -2.16 0.30
C LYS A 147 -7.56 -0.72 0.35
N ILE A 148 -8.83 -0.53 0.71
CA ILE A 148 -9.42 0.80 0.90
C ILE A 148 -9.44 1.11 2.39
N VAL A 149 -8.83 2.23 2.77
CA VAL A 149 -8.71 2.68 4.17
C VAL A 149 -9.47 3.99 4.33
N PRO A 150 -10.71 3.98 4.84
CA PRO A 150 -11.38 5.21 5.23
C PRO A 150 -10.65 5.89 6.39
N LEU A 151 -10.53 7.22 6.33
CA LEU A 151 -9.80 8.02 7.32
C LEU A 151 -10.70 9.08 7.98
N LEU A 152 -11.65 9.64 7.23
CA LEU A 152 -12.56 10.67 7.73
C LEU A 152 -13.90 10.58 7.01
N SER A 153 -15.00 10.58 7.76
CA SER A 153 -16.36 10.73 7.24
C SER A 153 -16.75 12.22 7.19
N TRP A 154 -17.79 12.57 6.44
CA TRP A 154 -18.30 13.94 6.40
C TRP A 154 -18.98 14.35 7.72
N GLY A 155 -19.57 13.40 8.45
CA GLY A 155 -20.09 13.59 9.80
C GLY A 155 -19.09 13.12 10.87
N PRO A 156 -18.62 14.00 11.77
CA PRO A 156 -17.48 13.73 12.67
C PRO A 156 -17.64 12.56 13.66
N SER A 157 -18.87 12.09 13.89
CA SER A 157 -19.17 10.99 14.84
C SER A 157 -19.84 9.79 14.17
N PHE A 158 -19.85 9.72 12.84
CA PHE A 158 -20.51 8.64 12.12
C PHE A 158 -19.49 7.64 11.58
N ASN A 159 -19.91 6.38 11.53
CA ASN A 159 -19.17 5.30 10.90
C ASN A 159 -18.88 5.59 9.42
N PHE A 160 -17.91 4.88 8.87
CA PHE A 160 -17.55 4.97 7.47
C PHE A 160 -18.52 4.17 6.63
N SER A 161 -18.86 4.65 5.44
CA SER A 161 -19.63 3.87 4.48
C SER A 161 -19.06 3.94 3.08
N ILE A 162 -19.14 2.80 2.40
CA ILE A 162 -18.79 2.65 0.98
C ILE A 162 -20.01 2.02 0.31
N TRP A 163 -20.58 2.72 -0.66
CA TRP A 163 -21.82 2.30 -1.33
C TRP A 163 -21.55 1.29 -2.44
N TYR A 164 -20.59 1.61 -3.29
CA TYR A 164 -20.22 0.79 -4.44
C TYR A 164 -18.76 1.05 -4.79
N VAL A 165 -18.07 0.01 -5.26
CA VAL A 165 -16.70 0.08 -5.76
C VAL A 165 -16.59 -0.64 -7.10
N GLU A 166 -16.07 0.06 -8.10
CA GLU A 166 -15.62 -0.51 -9.36
C GLU A 166 -14.11 -0.34 -9.46
N LEU A 167 -13.40 -1.37 -9.90
CA LEU A 167 -11.99 -1.28 -10.27
C LEU A 167 -11.92 -1.42 -11.79
N SER A 168 -11.06 -0.65 -12.44
CA SER A 168 -10.80 -0.76 -13.88
C SER A 168 -9.31 -0.67 -14.20
N GLY A 169 -8.89 -1.38 -15.25
CA GLY A 169 -7.50 -1.46 -15.64
C GLY A 169 -7.24 -2.53 -16.70
N ILE A 170 -6.02 -3.07 -16.70
CA ILE A 170 -5.57 -4.05 -17.69
C ILE A 170 -5.37 -5.40 -17.00
N ASP A 171 -6.11 -6.41 -17.42
CA ASP A 171 -6.00 -7.80 -16.95
C ASP A 171 -5.57 -8.78 -18.04
N ASP A 172 -5.31 -8.27 -19.25
CA ASP A 172 -4.79 -9.03 -20.38
C ASP A 172 -3.47 -9.73 -19.96
N PRO A 173 -3.42 -11.07 -19.95
CA PRO A 173 -2.23 -11.82 -19.60
C PRO A 173 -0.98 -11.42 -20.39
N ASP A 174 -1.14 -11.03 -21.66
CA ASP A 174 -0.01 -10.66 -22.52
C ASP A 174 0.67 -9.36 -22.06
N VAL A 175 -0.06 -8.49 -21.37
CA VAL A 175 0.47 -7.25 -20.75
C VAL A 175 0.85 -7.49 -19.29
N VAL A 176 0.02 -8.21 -18.54
CA VAL A 176 0.19 -8.39 -17.09
C VAL A 176 1.39 -9.29 -16.77
N GLN A 177 1.61 -10.37 -17.52
CA GLN A 177 2.68 -11.34 -17.21
C GLN A 177 4.09 -10.72 -17.30
N PRO A 178 4.45 -9.96 -18.35
CA PRO A 178 5.73 -9.25 -18.38
C PRO A 178 5.90 -8.26 -17.20
N CYS A 179 4.83 -7.52 -16.87
CA CYS A 179 4.85 -6.58 -15.74
C CYS A 179 5.03 -7.31 -14.40
N LEU A 180 4.40 -8.46 -14.22
CA LEU A 180 4.52 -9.30 -13.02
C LEU A 180 5.94 -9.85 -12.85
N ASN A 181 6.56 -10.31 -13.94
CA ASN A 181 7.94 -10.78 -13.94
C ASN A 181 8.93 -9.65 -13.59
N TRP A 182 8.77 -8.48 -14.20
CA TRP A 182 9.57 -7.31 -13.86
C TRP A 182 9.36 -6.90 -12.40
N TYR A 183 8.11 -6.80 -11.96
CA TYR A 183 7.79 -6.33 -10.62
C TYR A 183 8.28 -7.29 -9.53
N SER A 184 8.30 -8.60 -9.82
CA SER A 184 8.88 -9.60 -8.91
C SER A 184 10.38 -9.38 -8.69
N LYS A 185 11.14 -9.13 -9.77
CA LYS A 185 12.57 -8.79 -9.69
C LYS A 185 12.80 -7.46 -8.97
N TYR A 186 11.98 -6.46 -9.26
CA TYR A 186 12.03 -5.16 -8.58
C TYR A 186 11.82 -5.30 -7.07
N ARG A 187 10.79 -6.06 -6.65
CA ARG A 187 10.51 -6.30 -5.23
C ARG A 187 11.63 -7.06 -4.53
N GLU A 188 12.25 -8.03 -5.20
CA GLU A 188 13.41 -8.75 -4.67
C GLU A 188 14.59 -7.81 -4.45
N GLN A 189 14.88 -6.93 -5.42
CA GLN A 189 15.94 -5.92 -5.28
C GLN A 189 15.67 -4.95 -4.13
N GLU A 190 14.45 -4.43 -4.02
CA GLU A 190 14.07 -3.54 -2.93
C GLU A 190 14.11 -4.24 -1.56
N ALA A 191 13.71 -5.51 -1.48
CA ALA A 191 13.82 -6.28 -0.26
C ALA A 191 15.27 -6.40 0.19
N ILE A 192 16.20 -6.74 -0.71
CA ILE A 192 17.64 -6.78 -0.43
C ILE A 192 18.14 -5.41 0.01
N ARG A 193 17.76 -4.34 -0.69
CA ARG A 193 18.15 -2.97 -0.34
C ARG A 193 17.68 -2.57 1.06
N LEU A 194 16.45 -2.94 1.44
CA LEU A 194 15.92 -2.71 2.78
C LEU A 194 16.63 -3.57 3.85
N CYS A 195 16.98 -4.82 3.55
CA CYS A 195 17.80 -5.65 4.43
C CYS A 195 19.19 -5.00 4.66
N LEU A 196 19.85 -4.55 3.60
CA LEU A 196 21.13 -3.83 3.69
C LEU A 196 20.98 -2.57 4.56
N LYS A 197 19.92 -1.79 4.36
CA LYS A 197 19.62 -0.61 5.19
C LYS A 197 19.48 -0.99 6.66
N HIS A 198 18.70 -2.02 6.95
CA HIS A 198 18.43 -2.50 8.30
C HIS A 198 19.71 -2.98 9.00
N PHE A 199 20.53 -3.79 8.32
CA PHE A 199 21.80 -4.27 8.86
C PHE A 199 22.77 -3.13 9.16
N ARG A 200 22.87 -2.13 8.27
CA ARG A 200 23.70 -0.96 8.50
C ARG A 200 23.25 -0.15 9.72
N GLN A 201 21.94 0.08 9.86
CA GLN A 201 21.37 0.83 10.99
C GLN A 201 21.63 0.16 12.35
N HIS A 202 21.79 -1.17 12.38
CA HIS A 202 22.03 -1.94 13.61
C HIS A 202 23.49 -2.37 13.77
N ASN A 203 24.40 -1.85 12.94
CA ASN A 203 25.83 -2.19 12.94
C ASN A 203 26.12 -3.69 12.75
N TYR A 204 25.26 -4.40 12.01
CA TYR A 204 25.49 -5.80 11.62
C TYR A 204 26.39 -5.87 10.37
N THR A 205 27.62 -5.40 10.51
CA THR A 205 28.56 -5.17 9.40
C THR A 205 28.87 -6.43 8.60
N GLU A 206 29.10 -7.57 9.25
CA GLU A 206 29.41 -8.83 8.57
C GLU A 206 28.26 -9.29 7.66
N ALA A 207 27.01 -9.20 8.14
CA ALA A 207 25.82 -9.52 7.37
C ALA A 207 25.60 -8.54 6.22
N PHE A 208 25.83 -7.24 6.46
CA PHE A 208 25.77 -6.20 5.44
C PHE A 208 26.76 -6.45 4.30
N GLU A 209 28.04 -6.62 4.61
CA GLU A 209 29.10 -6.83 3.61
C GLU A 209 28.89 -8.12 2.82
N SER A 210 28.53 -9.21 3.52
CA SER A 210 28.26 -10.51 2.90
C SER A 210 27.11 -10.44 1.90
N LEU A 211 25.99 -9.81 2.28
CA LEU A 211 24.82 -9.68 1.42
C LEU A 211 25.09 -8.74 0.24
N GLN A 212 25.76 -7.60 0.49
CA GLN A 212 26.09 -6.63 -0.55
C GLN A 212 27.04 -7.23 -1.59
N LYS A 213 28.10 -7.93 -1.15
CA LYS A 213 29.06 -8.58 -2.03
C LYS A 213 28.41 -9.66 -2.90
N LYS A 214 27.46 -10.42 -2.35
CA LYS A 214 26.78 -11.50 -3.07
C LYS A 214 25.75 -10.97 -4.09
N THR A 215 24.99 -9.95 -3.71
CA THR A 215 23.87 -9.44 -4.53
C THR A 215 24.30 -8.33 -5.51
N LYS A 216 25.41 -7.65 -5.23
CA LYS A 216 25.91 -6.47 -5.96
C LYS A 216 24.91 -5.32 -6.03
N ILE A 217 23.90 -5.32 -5.17
CA ILE A 217 22.91 -4.25 -5.06
C ILE A 217 23.52 -3.12 -4.25
N ALA A 218 23.52 -1.92 -4.82
CA ALA A 218 23.92 -0.72 -4.10
C ALA A 218 22.79 -0.31 -3.14
N LEU A 219 23.13 -0.10 -1.85
CA LEU A 219 22.19 0.42 -0.87
C LEU A 219 21.77 1.86 -1.22
N GLU A 220 22.75 2.67 -1.60
CA GLU A 220 22.62 4.12 -1.80
C GLU A 220 23.76 4.65 -2.69
N HIS A 221 23.71 5.94 -3.01
CA HIS A 221 24.74 6.61 -3.80
C HIS A 221 26.12 6.55 -3.09
N PRO A 222 27.24 6.38 -3.83
CA PRO A 222 28.58 6.29 -3.23
C PRO A 222 28.92 7.46 -2.29
N MET A 223 28.44 8.67 -2.62
CA MET A 223 28.63 9.86 -1.78
C MET A 223 27.95 9.75 -0.41
N LEU A 224 26.77 9.11 -0.31
CA LEU A 224 26.11 8.86 0.97
C LEU A 224 26.85 7.80 1.77
N THR A 225 27.42 6.81 1.09
CA THR A 225 28.28 5.81 1.71
C THR A 225 29.52 6.45 2.33
N ASP A 226 30.18 7.36 1.60
CA ASP A 226 31.37 8.10 2.08
C ASP A 226 31.01 9.05 3.24
N MET A 227 29.85 9.71 3.16
CA MET A 227 29.35 10.55 4.25
C MET A 227 29.11 9.74 5.53
N HIS A 228 28.52 8.56 5.44
CA HIS A 228 28.34 7.68 6.60
C HIS A 228 29.70 7.21 7.17
N ASP A 229 30.67 6.87 6.34
CA ASP A 229 32.01 6.49 6.82
C ASP A 229 32.68 7.62 7.62
N LYS A 230 32.72 8.84 7.04
CA LYS A 230 33.33 10.00 7.68
C LYS A 230 32.60 10.44 8.94
N LEU A 231 31.27 10.59 8.86
CA LEU A 231 30.47 11.14 9.95
C LEU A 231 30.18 10.13 11.06
N VAL A 232 29.78 8.90 10.70
CA VAL A 232 29.25 7.92 11.66
C VAL A 232 30.34 6.97 12.16
N LEU A 233 31.23 6.50 11.29
CA LEU A 233 32.26 5.53 11.67
C LEU A 233 33.54 6.21 12.20
N LYS A 234 33.99 7.29 11.55
CA LYS A 234 35.25 7.97 11.87
C LYS A 234 35.11 9.20 12.76
N GLY A 235 33.94 9.85 12.75
CA GLY A 235 33.72 11.12 13.45
C GLY A 235 34.53 12.29 12.86
N ASP A 236 34.89 12.21 11.58
CA ASP A 236 35.65 13.22 10.84
C ASP A 236 34.69 14.27 10.27
N PHE A 237 34.37 15.27 11.10
CA PHE A 237 33.40 16.30 10.76
C PHE A 237 33.92 17.25 9.66
N ASP A 238 35.22 17.58 9.68
CA ASP A 238 35.83 18.48 8.69
C ASP A 238 35.80 17.86 7.28
N ALA A 239 36.19 16.58 7.15
CA ALA A 239 36.12 15.89 5.86
C ALA A 239 34.69 15.65 5.38
N CYS A 240 33.73 15.56 6.30
CA CYS A 240 32.30 15.47 5.97
C CYS A 240 31.76 16.81 5.46
N GLU A 241 32.16 17.94 6.06
CA GLU A 241 31.77 19.28 5.64
C GLU A 241 32.30 19.59 4.23
N GLU A 242 33.57 19.31 3.95
CA GLU A 242 34.14 19.43 2.60
C GLU A 242 33.37 18.60 1.55
N LEU A 243 32.93 17.41 1.93
CA LEU A 243 32.17 16.53 1.03
C LEU A 243 30.80 17.13 0.70
N ILE A 244 30.13 17.71 1.68
CA ILE A 244 28.84 18.40 1.49
C ILE A 244 29.04 19.64 0.61
N GLU A 245 30.07 20.44 0.85
CA GLU A 245 30.39 21.61 0.02
C GLU A 245 30.67 21.23 -1.44
N LYS A 246 31.42 20.14 -1.67
CA LYS A 246 31.65 19.59 -3.01
C LYS A 246 30.35 19.16 -3.69
N ALA A 247 29.42 18.56 -2.95
CA ALA A 247 28.11 18.16 -3.48
C ALA A 247 27.26 19.37 -3.88
N VAL A 248 27.21 20.39 -3.03
CA VAL A 248 26.46 21.64 -3.27
C VAL A 248 27.04 22.37 -4.50
N ASN A 249 28.37 22.50 -4.56
CA ASN A 249 29.05 23.22 -5.64
C ASN A 249 29.10 22.42 -6.96
N GLY A 250 29.04 21.09 -6.88
CA GLY A 250 28.99 20.18 -8.03
C GLY A 250 27.63 20.11 -8.75
N THR A 251 26.58 20.74 -8.21
CA THR A 251 25.23 20.75 -8.83
C THR A 251 25.12 21.79 -9.98
N LYS A 252 26.21 22.44 -10.37
CA LYS A 252 26.31 23.18 -11.64
C LYS A 252 27.15 22.40 -12.65
N LEU A 253 26.51 21.51 -13.43
CA LEU A 253 26.73 21.30 -14.87
C LEU A 253 26.00 20.03 -15.36
N ARG A 254 24.93 20.28 -16.15
CA ARG A 254 24.17 19.40 -17.06
C ARG A 254 23.19 18.41 -16.46
#